data_AF-G9KZ01-F1
#
_entry.id   AF-G9KZ01-F1
#
_cell.length_a   1.000
_cell.length_b   1.000
_cell.length_c   1.000
_cell.angle_alpha   90.00
_cell.angle_beta   90.00
_cell.angle_gamma   90.00
#
_symmetry.space_group_name_H-M   'P 1'
#
loop_
_entity.id
_entity.type
_entity.pdbx_description
1 polymer ?
#
loop_
_entity_poly.entity_id
_entity_poly.type
_entity_poly.pdbx_seq_one_letter_code
_entity_poly.pdbx_strand_id
1 'polypeptide(L)'
;MLLGLTLGLLWSATCWAEQMYGAGGGTYFSTSSDCEITGVRVAVDLIGLVKSIQVRCGNSWGPVFGASGGTTQEFLLQPGEHIDTISGSH
;
A
#
# COMPACT_ATOMS: atom_id res chain seq x y z
N MET A 1 -10.91 21.03 -31.73
CA MET A 1 -11.23 19.59 -31.52
C MET A 1 -10.33 18.91 -30.48
N LEU A 2 -9.21 19.49 -30.05
CA LEU A 2 -8.41 18.93 -28.93
C LEU A 2 -8.96 19.27 -27.52
N LEU A 3 -9.69 20.37 -27.36
CA LEU A 3 -10.12 20.86 -26.04
C LEU A 3 -11.06 19.88 -25.31
N GLY A 4 -11.97 19.22 -26.03
CA GLY A 4 -12.87 18.22 -25.44
C GLY A 4 -12.15 16.93 -25.04
N LEU A 5 -11.10 16.56 -25.78
CA LEU A 5 -10.26 15.39 -25.51
C LEU A 5 -9.36 15.62 -24.29
N THR A 6 -8.80 16.82 -24.14
CA THR A 6 -8.03 17.21 -22.93
C THR A 6 -8.91 17.25 -21.68
N LEU A 7 -10.15 17.72 -21.79
CA LEU A 7 -11.08 17.78 -20.66
C LEU A 7 -11.55 16.37 -20.23
N GLY A 8 -11.77 15.47 -21.18
CA GLY A 8 -12.09 14.07 -20.90
C GLY A 8 -10.93 13.32 -20.23
N LEU A 9 -9.69 13.56 -20.68
CA LEU A 9 -8.49 12.95 -20.09
C LEU A 9 -8.21 13.46 -18.66
N LEU A 10 -8.48 14.74 -18.36
CA LEU A 10 -8.36 15.31 -17.01
C LEU A 10 -9.45 14.83 -16.04
N TRP A 11 -10.55 14.28 -16.55
CA TRP A 11 -11.66 13.71 -15.75
C TRP A 11 -11.51 12.20 -15.52
N SER A 12 -10.53 11.56 -16.17
CA SER A 12 -10.16 10.16 -15.90
C SER A 12 -9.77 10.08 -14.42
N ALA A 13 -10.44 9.23 -13.67
CA ALA A 13 -10.27 9.09 -12.22
C ALA A 13 -8.78 9.03 -11.85
N THR A 14 -8.24 10.13 -11.31
CA THR A 14 -6.98 10.10 -10.58
C THR A 14 -7.15 9.06 -9.48
N CYS A 15 -6.27 8.06 -9.37
CA CYS A 15 -6.33 7.10 -8.26
C CYS A 15 -6.39 7.88 -6.94
N TRP A 16 -7.55 7.86 -6.27
CA TRP A 16 -7.74 8.56 -5.00
C TRP A 16 -7.24 7.64 -3.90
N ALA A 17 -6.33 8.15 -3.07
CA ALA A 17 -6.04 7.50 -1.80
C ALA A 17 -7.33 7.50 -0.96
N GLU A 18 -7.63 6.38 -0.33
CA GLU A 18 -8.78 6.26 0.56
C GLU A 18 -8.56 7.11 1.84
N GLN A 19 -9.59 7.21 2.68
CA GLN A 19 -9.50 7.90 3.97
C GLN A 19 -8.42 7.26 4.87
N MET A 20 -7.77 8.08 5.71
CA MET A 20 -6.85 7.56 6.73
C MET A 20 -7.63 6.83 7.84
N TYR A 21 -7.24 5.59 8.12
CA TYR A 21 -7.76 4.77 9.22
C TYR A 21 -6.80 4.79 10.42
N GLY A 22 -7.35 4.83 11.63
CA GLY A 22 -6.60 4.86 12.90
C GLY A 22 -6.72 6.17 13.68
N ALA A 23 -6.18 6.20 14.89
CA ALA A 23 -6.27 7.35 15.81
C ALA A 23 -5.47 8.59 15.35
N GLY A 24 -4.59 8.44 14.35
CA GLY A 24 -3.67 9.48 13.90
C GLY A 24 -2.46 9.67 14.83
N GLY A 25 -1.37 10.22 14.29
CA GLY A 25 -0.12 10.48 15.02
C GLY A 25 1.12 9.90 14.34
N GLY A 26 2.30 10.18 14.92
CA GLY A 26 3.58 9.74 14.37
C GLY A 26 3.97 10.45 13.06
N THR A 27 4.77 9.78 12.23
CA THR A 27 5.18 10.26 10.90
C THR A 27 4.44 9.50 9.81
N TYR A 28 3.95 10.24 8.82
CA TYR A 28 3.25 9.68 7.67
C TYR A 28 4.21 9.19 6.60
N PHE A 29 3.75 8.24 5.77
CA PHE A 29 4.47 7.74 4.62
C PHE A 29 3.54 7.55 3.43
N SER A 30 4.12 7.53 2.23
CA SER A 30 3.43 7.17 0.99
C SER A 30 4.44 6.53 0.04
N THR A 31 3.99 5.55 -0.73
CA THR A 31 4.80 4.92 -1.78
C THR A 31 3.92 4.64 -2.98
N SER A 32 4.46 4.89 -4.16
CA SER A 32 3.86 4.58 -5.45
C SER A 32 4.93 4.04 -6.36
N SER A 33 4.57 3.10 -7.23
CA SER A 33 5.48 2.55 -8.22
C SER A 33 4.71 2.12 -9.46
N ASP A 34 5.41 2.09 -10.60
CA ASP A 34 4.85 1.65 -11.88
C ASP A 34 4.88 0.12 -12.05
N CYS A 35 5.43 -0.62 -11.08
CA CYS A 35 5.44 -2.08 -11.09
C CYS A 35 4.27 -2.69 -10.30
N GLU A 36 3.98 -3.94 -10.63
CA GLU A 36 2.95 -4.73 -9.97
C GLU A 36 3.37 -5.14 -8.54
N ILE A 37 2.43 -5.06 -7.61
CA ILE A 37 2.63 -5.55 -6.25
C ILE A 37 2.62 -7.08 -6.29
N THR A 38 3.72 -7.68 -5.87
CA THR A 38 3.90 -9.15 -5.87
C THR A 38 4.03 -9.73 -4.47
N GLY A 39 3.96 -8.90 -3.43
CA GLY A 39 4.02 -9.35 -2.06
C GLY A 39 3.90 -8.22 -1.05
N VAL A 40 3.54 -8.61 0.17
CA VAL A 40 3.41 -7.71 1.32
C VAL A 40 4.06 -8.39 2.53
N ARG A 41 4.75 -7.59 3.34
CA ARG A 41 5.24 -7.95 4.66
C ARG A 41 4.62 -7.03 5.69
N VAL A 42 4.16 -7.62 6.78
CA VAL A 42 3.60 -6.89 7.92
C VAL A 42 4.29 -7.40 9.19
N ALA A 43 4.91 -6.49 9.94
CA ALA A 43 5.46 -6.81 11.25
C ALA A 43 4.39 -6.55 12.32
N VAL A 44 4.14 -7.56 13.15
CA VAL A 44 3.12 -7.50 14.21
C VAL A 44 3.77 -7.78 15.56
N ASP A 45 3.41 -7.03 16.60
CA ASP A 45 3.93 -7.28 17.95
C ASP A 45 3.16 -8.39 18.69
N LEU A 46 3.56 -8.65 19.94
CA LEU A 46 3.01 -9.73 20.77
C LEU A 46 1.54 -9.54 21.13
N ILE A 47 0.99 -8.32 21.04
CA ILE A 47 -0.42 -8.02 21.33
C ILE A 47 -1.25 -7.84 20.06
N GLY A 48 -0.68 -8.11 18.88
CA GLY A 48 -1.39 -8.08 17.61
C GLY A 48 -1.40 -6.70 16.93
N LEU A 49 -0.62 -5.72 17.40
CA LEU A 49 -0.56 -4.40 16.75
C LEU A 49 0.41 -4.42 15.58
N VAL A 50 -0.01 -3.84 14.46
CA VAL A 50 0.83 -3.66 13.28
C VAL A 50 1.90 -2.60 13.59
N LYS A 51 3.16 -3.00 13.49
CA LYS A 51 4.34 -2.16 13.75
C LYS A 51 4.88 -1.52 12.48
N SER A 52 4.97 -2.30 11.40
CA SER A 52 5.46 -1.82 10.11
C SER A 52 4.93 -2.63 8.94
N ILE A 53 4.97 -2.03 7.75
CA ILE A 53 4.58 -2.62 6.48
C ILE A 53 5.70 -2.43 5.45
N GLN A 54 5.84 -3.40 4.56
CA GLN A 54 6.73 -3.34 3.42
C GLN A 54 6.03 -4.00 2.22
N VAL A 55 6.13 -3.39 1.05
CA VAL A 55 5.51 -3.90 -0.18
C VAL A 55 6.61 -4.36 -1.14
N ARG A 56 6.37 -5.45 -1.86
CA ARG A 56 7.24 -5.96 -2.92
C ARG A 56 6.68 -5.53 -4.27
N CYS A 57 7.55 -4.97 -5.10
CA CYS A 57 7.22 -4.53 -6.44
C CYS A 57 8.06 -5.31 -7.44
N GLY A 58 7.40 -6.10 -8.31
CA GLY A 58 8.07 -7.08 -9.16
C GLY A 58 8.87 -8.10 -8.34
N ASN A 59 10.21 -8.01 -8.35
CA ASN A 59 11.08 -8.93 -7.61
C ASN A 59 11.75 -8.29 -6.38
N SER A 60 11.59 -6.99 -6.17
CA SER A 60 12.33 -6.22 -5.18
C SER A 60 11.43 -5.72 -4.06
N TRP A 61 11.93 -5.83 -2.82
CA TRP A 61 11.27 -5.24 -1.67
C TRP A 61 11.54 -3.74 -1.59
N GLY A 62 10.48 -2.95 -1.36
CA GLY A 62 10.58 -1.52 -1.09
C GLY A 62 11.11 -1.20 0.31
N PRO A 63 11.10 0.08 0.72
CA PRO A 63 11.44 0.46 2.08
C PRO A 63 10.42 -0.09 3.10
N VAL A 64 10.88 -0.30 4.34
CA VAL A 64 10.01 -0.63 5.48
C VAL A 64 9.44 0.67 6.05
N PHE A 65 8.12 0.73 6.20
CA PHE A 65 7.43 1.87 6.80
C PHE A 65 6.85 1.50 8.16
N GLY A 66 7.19 2.27 9.19
CA GLY A 66 6.71 2.08 10.56
C GLY A 66 7.85 1.88 11.56
N ALA A 67 7.51 1.34 12.72
CA ALA A 67 8.44 1.10 13.81
C ALA A 67 9.17 -0.25 13.66
N SER A 68 10.36 -0.34 14.25
CA SER A 68 11.10 -1.60 14.37
C SER A 68 10.48 -2.55 15.41
N GLY A 69 10.85 -3.83 15.31
CA GLY A 69 10.38 -4.90 16.18
C GLY A 69 9.17 -5.65 15.64
N GLY A 70 8.61 -6.54 16.46
CA GLY A 70 7.56 -7.47 16.06
C GLY A 70 8.08 -8.66 15.25
N THR A 71 7.16 -9.55 14.89
CA THR A 71 7.40 -10.69 14.01
C THR A 71 6.88 -10.37 12.62
N THR A 72 7.76 -10.42 11.63
CA THR A 72 7.41 -10.17 10.22
C THR A 72 6.67 -11.38 9.66
N GLN A 73 5.46 -11.15 9.19
CA GLN A 73 4.69 -12.07 8.37
C GLN A 73 4.85 -11.67 6.91
N GLU A 74 5.03 -12.66 6.03
CA GLU A 74 5.21 -12.45 4.59
C GLU A 74 4.08 -13.14 3.83
N PHE A 75 3.54 -12.44 2.84
CA PHE A 75 2.61 -12.97 1.86
C PHE A 75 3.10 -12.60 0.46
N LEU A 76 3.33 -13.61 -0.39
CA LEU A 76 3.67 -13.43 -1.79
C LEU A 76 2.44 -13.74 -2.65
N LEU A 77 2.16 -12.87 -3.61
CA LEU A 77 1.07 -13.03 -4.53
C LEU A 77 1.47 -13.99 -5.65
N GLN A 78 0.50 -14.75 -6.14
CA GLN A 78 0.65 -15.56 -7.34
C GLN A 78 0.76 -14.67 -8.59
N PRO A 79 1.33 -15.20 -9.70
CA PRO A 79 1.37 -14.44 -10.95
C PRO A 79 -0.04 -14.00 -11.41
N GLY A 80 -0.24 -12.69 -11.54
CA GLY A 80 -1.52 -12.07 -11.94
C GLY A 80 -2.54 -11.93 -10.80
N GLU A 81 -2.22 -12.38 -9.59
CA GLU A 81 -3.02 -12.08 -8.39
C GLU A 81 -2.79 -10.63 -7.98
N HIS A 82 -3.85 -9.95 -7.57
CA HIS A 82 -3.82 -8.57 -7.10
C HIS A 82 -4.70 -8.42 -5.86
N ILE A 83 -4.31 -7.50 -4.98
CA ILE A 83 -5.13 -7.12 -3.82
C ILE A 83 -6.23 -6.19 -4.33
N ASP A 84 -7.49 -6.61 -4.21
CA ASP A 84 -8.66 -5.82 -4.60
C ASP A 84 -9.31 -5.08 -3.44
N THR A 85 -9.23 -5.65 -2.23
CA THR A 85 -9.92 -5.19 -1.03
C THR A 85 -9.03 -5.34 0.19
N ILE A 86 -9.05 -4.34 1.08
CA ILE A 86 -8.35 -4.39 2.36
C ILE A 86 -9.37 -4.13 3.47
N SER A 87 -9.37 -4.96 4.51
CA SER A 87 -10.19 -4.79 5.72
C SER A 87 -9.33 -4.98 6.96
N GLY A 88 -9.61 -4.22 8.03
CA GLY A 88 -8.84 -4.32 9.28
C GLY A 88 -9.49 -3.63 10.48
N SER A 89 -8.76 -3.60 11.59
CA SER A 89 -9.13 -2.93 12.85
C SER A 89 -7.99 -2.04 13.34
N HIS A 90 -8.32 -1.02 14.14
CA HIS A 90 -7.37 -0.08 14.73
C HIS A 90 -7.68 0.18 16.21
#